data_AF-A0A2S2NTF4-F1
#
_entry.id   AF-A0A2S2NTF4-F1
#
_cell.length_a   1.000
_cell.length_b   1.000
_cell.length_c   1.000
_cell.angle_alpha   90.00
_cell.angle_beta   90.00
_cell.angle_gamma   90.00
#
_symmetry.space_group_name_H-M   'P 1'
#
loop_
_entity.id
_entity.type
_entity.pdbx_description
1 polymer ?
#
loop_
_entity_poly.entity_id
_entity_poly.type
_entity_poly.pdbx_seq_one_letter_code
_entity_poly.pdbx_strand_id
1 'polypeptide(L)'
;KKQINKIQHYLADAYGRMIGIVPASDPVWKDIRELLSSAMTVKAIHLFVYEGRHDIWEKLGLPCVKTTSSCISPQKQLTPNEDDYYSSSINSSDDDSSMPSKKFVITFSADEWKEIQPQELRYKMNDPSRPLQSSKCYYALPKSNWTPVVAEHFWEHTRLKCCLAFRRAKVTKSGNHYIVIVGRCSICQSHFKGTISERPGVNSRVLMNCIY
;
A
#
# COMPACT_ATOMS: atom_id res chain seq x y z
N LYS A 1 16.12 23.88 -17.24
CA LYS A 1 17.48 23.44 -17.66
C LYS A 1 18.57 23.83 -16.65
N LYS A 2 18.77 25.11 -16.28
CA LYS A 2 19.79 25.52 -15.27
C LYS A 2 19.66 24.86 -13.89
N GLN A 3 18.43 24.68 -13.37
CA GLN A 3 18.20 24.06 -12.05
C GLN A 3 18.45 22.54 -12.05
N ILE A 4 18.15 21.85 -13.16
CA ILE A 4 18.36 20.40 -13.31
C ILE A 4 19.86 20.07 -13.26
N ASN A 5 20.68 20.85 -13.98
CA ASN A 5 22.14 20.66 -13.99
C ASN A 5 22.77 20.90 -12.60
N LYS A 6 22.19 21.78 -11.77
CA LYS A 6 22.63 21.98 -10.38
C LYS A 6 22.30 20.74 -9.53
N ILE A 7 21.09 20.21 -9.62
CA ILE A 7 20.67 18.99 -8.89
C ILE A 7 21.54 17.79 -9.28
N GLN A 8 21.88 17.65 -10.57
CA GLN A 8 22.80 16.62 -11.04
C GLN A 8 24.20 16.73 -10.42
N HIS A 9 24.75 17.94 -10.32
CA HIS A 9 26.05 18.18 -9.68
C HIS A 9 26.03 17.82 -8.18
N TYR A 10 24.95 18.16 -7.48
CA TYR A 10 24.79 17.84 -6.05
C TYR A 10 24.67 16.33 -5.78
N LEU A 11 24.08 15.57 -6.69
CA LEU A 11 23.97 14.11 -6.57
C LEU A 11 25.23 13.36 -7.04
N ALA A 12 26.07 13.97 -7.88
CA ALA A 12 27.26 13.34 -8.44
C ALA A 12 28.54 13.55 -7.61
N ASP A 13 28.63 14.61 -6.80
CA ASP A 13 29.82 14.91 -5.98
C ASP A 13 29.98 14.03 -4.73
N ALA A 14 28.95 13.25 -4.38
CA ALA A 14 28.97 12.36 -3.21
C ALA A 14 29.57 10.98 -3.56
N TYR A 15 30.89 10.90 -3.75
CA TYR A 15 31.69 9.68 -3.97
C TYR A 15 31.89 9.28 -5.45
N GLY A 16 33.12 9.53 -5.91
CA GLY A 16 33.64 8.95 -7.14
C GLY A 16 33.43 7.42 -7.18
N ARG A 17 32.69 6.98 -8.20
CA ARG A 17 32.51 5.58 -8.66
C ARG A 17 31.56 4.65 -7.90
N MET A 18 30.57 5.15 -7.16
CA MET A 18 29.36 4.36 -6.90
C MET A 18 28.14 5.28 -6.79
N ILE A 19 27.27 5.25 -7.81
CA ILE A 19 26.09 6.12 -7.90
C ILE A 19 25.04 5.60 -6.91
N GLY A 20 25.14 6.04 -5.66
CA GLY A 20 24.18 5.77 -4.60
C GLY A 20 23.42 7.05 -4.22
N ILE A 21 22.11 6.95 -4.05
CA ILE A 21 21.30 8.07 -3.54
C ILE A 21 21.69 8.31 -2.08
N VAL A 22 22.06 9.54 -1.73
CA VAL A 22 22.45 9.89 -0.36
C VAL A 22 21.26 9.76 0.60
N PRO A 23 21.50 9.31 1.85
CA PRO A 23 20.42 9.06 2.81
C PRO A 23 19.59 10.31 3.10
N ALA A 24 18.33 10.12 3.51
CA ALA A 24 17.37 11.21 3.77
C ALA A 24 17.81 12.25 4.82
N SER A 25 18.82 11.92 5.64
CA SER A 25 19.41 12.81 6.65
C SER A 25 20.43 13.78 6.08
N ASP A 26 20.86 13.59 4.83
CA ASP A 26 21.88 14.40 4.18
C ASP A 26 21.37 15.83 3.94
N PRO A 27 22.19 16.87 4.21
CA PRO A 27 21.81 18.27 3.98
C PRO A 27 21.44 18.57 2.53
N VAL A 28 21.90 17.80 1.54
CA VAL A 28 21.59 18.02 0.11
C VAL A 28 20.08 18.08 -0.15
N TRP A 29 19.29 17.32 0.61
CA TRP A 29 17.84 17.28 0.45
C TRP A 29 17.15 18.56 0.95
N LYS A 30 17.78 19.32 1.85
CA LYS A 30 17.32 20.65 2.25
C LYS A 30 17.58 21.66 1.14
N ASP A 31 18.74 21.61 0.52
CA ASP A 31 19.09 22.48 -0.60
C ASP A 31 18.17 22.24 -1.81
N ILE A 32 17.86 20.97 -2.11
CA ILE A 32 16.88 20.60 -3.16
C ILE A 32 15.48 21.11 -2.80
N ARG A 33 15.08 21.07 -1.53
CA ARG A 33 13.80 21.61 -1.07
C ARG A 33 13.70 23.12 -1.27
N GLU A 34 14.76 23.86 -0.97
CA GLU A 34 14.81 25.31 -1.18
C GLU A 34 14.72 25.67 -2.67
N LEU A 35 15.36 24.87 -3.54
CA LEU A 35 15.25 25.02 -4.99
C LEU A 35 13.83 24.72 -5.53
N LEU A 36 13.10 23.83 -4.89
CA LEU A 36 11.72 23.43 -5.22
C LEU A 36 10.66 24.22 -4.44
N SER A 37 10.98 25.47 -4.06
CA SER A 37 10.07 26.42 -3.41
C SER A 37 9.39 25.92 -2.13
N SER A 38 10.02 24.97 -1.41
CA SER A 38 9.56 24.45 -0.12
C SER A 38 8.18 23.77 -0.10
N ALA A 39 7.59 23.47 -1.26
CA ALA A 39 6.26 22.87 -1.36
C ALA A 39 6.18 21.44 -0.80
N MET A 40 7.33 20.76 -0.65
CA MET A 40 7.42 19.38 -0.18
C MET A 40 8.39 19.24 1.00
N THR A 41 8.16 18.21 1.81
CA THR A 41 9.08 17.87 2.91
C THR A 41 10.35 17.20 2.35
N VAL A 42 11.47 17.40 3.04
CA VAL A 42 12.78 16.80 2.71
C VAL A 42 12.67 15.27 2.54
N LYS A 43 11.90 14.62 3.42
CA LYS A 43 11.64 13.18 3.38
C LYS A 43 10.85 12.75 2.14
N ALA A 44 9.84 13.54 1.73
CA ALA A 44 9.07 13.25 0.53
C ALA A 44 9.93 13.35 -0.74
N ILE A 45 10.79 14.37 -0.81
CA ILE A 45 11.74 14.54 -1.93
C ILE A 45 12.69 13.36 -2.00
N HIS A 46 13.34 12.99 -0.89
CA HIS A 46 14.19 11.80 -0.84
C HIS A 46 13.44 10.55 -1.28
N LEU A 47 12.21 10.33 -0.79
CA LEU A 47 11.43 9.14 -1.15
C LEU A 47 11.09 9.09 -2.65
N PHE A 48 10.71 10.22 -3.26
CA PHE A 48 10.41 10.25 -4.69
C PHE A 48 11.63 9.98 -5.56
N VAL A 49 12.79 10.53 -5.17
CA VAL A 49 14.05 10.28 -5.86
C VAL A 49 14.53 8.85 -5.60
N TYR A 50 14.39 8.33 -4.38
CA TYR A 50 14.79 6.96 -4.04
C TYR A 50 13.95 5.88 -4.72
N GLU A 51 12.64 6.09 -4.82
CA GLU A 51 11.73 5.15 -5.48
C GLU A 51 11.61 5.38 -7.00
N GLY A 52 12.28 6.40 -7.54
CA GLY A 52 12.25 6.70 -8.98
C GLY A 52 10.85 7.05 -9.51
N ARG A 53 9.97 7.63 -8.69
CA ARG A 53 8.60 7.97 -9.12
C ARG A 53 8.63 9.07 -10.19
N HIS A 54 7.63 9.10 -11.08
CA HIS A 54 7.48 10.14 -12.13
C HIS A 54 8.67 10.30 -13.08
N ASP A 55 9.40 9.20 -13.31
CA ASP A 55 10.56 9.11 -14.20
C ASP A 55 11.65 10.13 -13.84
N ILE A 56 11.77 10.43 -12.54
CA ILE A 56 12.75 11.39 -12.02
C ILE A 56 14.18 10.93 -12.35
N TRP A 57 14.46 9.63 -12.34
CA TRP A 57 15.77 9.10 -12.74
C TRP A 57 16.11 9.40 -14.20
N GLU A 58 15.15 9.23 -15.10
CA GLU A 58 15.32 9.50 -16.54
C GLU A 58 15.52 11.00 -16.78
N LYS A 59 14.73 11.83 -16.10
CA LYS A 59 14.83 13.30 -16.18
C LYS A 59 16.14 13.84 -15.58
N LEU A 60 16.72 13.13 -14.62
CA LEU A 60 18.01 13.47 -14.02
C LEU A 60 19.20 12.80 -14.71
N GLY A 61 18.98 11.97 -15.73
CA GLY A 61 20.06 11.26 -16.44
C GLY A 61 20.83 10.29 -15.54
N LEU A 62 20.22 9.82 -14.46
CA LEU A 62 20.84 8.84 -13.56
C LEU A 62 20.68 7.44 -14.16
N PRO A 63 21.75 6.65 -14.29
CA PRO A 63 21.63 5.26 -14.74
C PRO A 63 20.76 4.49 -13.74
N CYS A 64 19.66 3.93 -14.21
CA CYS A 64 18.77 3.09 -13.42
C CYS A 64 19.56 1.89 -12.89
N VAL A 65 19.96 1.94 -11.61
CA VAL A 65 20.48 0.77 -10.92
C VAL A 65 19.26 -0.12 -10.64
N LYS A 66 18.94 -1.00 -11.60
CA LYS A 66 18.13 -2.18 -11.29
C LYS A 66 18.99 -3.05 -10.37
N THR A 67 18.90 -2.80 -9.06
CA THR A 67 19.55 -3.65 -8.06
C THR A 67 18.85 -5.00 -8.07
N THR A 68 19.27 -5.89 -8.96
CA THR A 68 19.23 -7.33 -8.72
C THR A 68 20.21 -7.61 -7.59
N SER A 69 19.74 -7.66 -6.34
CA SER A 69 20.36 -8.50 -5.32
C SER A 69 19.46 -8.70 -4.11
N SER A 70 19.25 -9.98 -3.82
CA SER A 70 18.81 -10.52 -2.55
C SER A 70 19.52 -9.85 -1.38
N CYS A 71 18.78 -9.52 -0.31
CA CYS A 71 19.22 -9.63 1.09
C CYS A 71 18.03 -9.38 2.03
N ILE A 72 17.91 -10.28 2.99
CA ILE A 72 16.99 -10.32 4.11
C ILE A 72 17.25 -9.16 5.08
N SER A 73 16.20 -8.80 5.86
CA SER A 73 16.22 -8.34 7.27
C SER A 73 15.67 -6.91 7.50
N PRO A 74 15.25 -6.55 8.73
CA PRO A 74 14.37 -7.24 9.67
C PRO A 74 13.08 -6.44 9.95
N GLN A 75 12.07 -7.12 10.51
CA GLN A 75 10.84 -6.51 11.01
C GLN A 75 11.11 -5.29 11.91
N LYS A 76 10.56 -4.13 11.55
CA LYS A 76 10.38 -3.03 12.49
C LYS A 76 8.88 -2.84 12.71
N GLN A 77 8.45 -3.15 13.93
CA GLN A 77 7.12 -2.84 14.44
C GLN A 77 6.88 -1.33 14.29
N LEU A 78 5.70 -0.97 13.77
CA LEU A 78 5.23 0.41 13.70
C LEU A 78 3.93 0.52 14.49
N THR A 79 4.01 1.40 15.49
CA THR A 79 2.98 1.86 16.41
C THR A 79 1.83 2.58 15.69
N PRO A 80 0.63 2.63 16.28
CA PRO A 80 -0.52 3.35 15.72
C PRO A 80 -0.54 4.81 16.18
N ASN A 81 -0.66 5.73 15.21
CA ASN A 81 -1.25 7.08 15.24
C ASN A 81 -0.67 7.86 14.04
N GLU A 82 -1.32 8.72 13.27
CA GLU A 82 -2.69 9.17 13.00
C GLU A 82 -2.56 9.90 11.63
N ASP A 83 -3.64 9.92 10.86
CA ASP A 83 -3.87 10.79 9.69
C ASP A 83 -3.01 10.65 8.43
N ASP A 84 -3.18 9.54 7.71
CA ASP A 84 -2.89 9.51 6.26
C ASP A 84 -4.18 9.69 5.45
N TYR A 85 -4.39 10.96 5.09
CA TYR A 85 -5.26 11.42 4.00
C TYR A 85 -4.72 10.87 2.67
N TYR A 86 -4.99 9.60 2.36
CA TYR A 86 -4.82 9.05 1.02
C TYR A 86 -6.20 8.75 0.43
N SER A 87 -6.88 9.82 0.02
CA SER A 87 -7.98 9.74 -0.93
C SER A 87 -7.42 9.43 -2.33
N SER A 88 -7.01 8.19 -2.54
CA SER A 88 -7.05 7.62 -3.89
C SER A 88 -8.49 7.19 -4.13
N SER A 89 -9.25 8.10 -4.75
CA SER A 89 -10.48 7.79 -5.43
C SER A 89 -10.18 6.75 -6.51
N ILE A 90 -10.26 5.48 -6.15
CA ILE A 90 -10.42 4.39 -7.12
C ILE A 90 -11.89 4.46 -7.56
N ASN A 91 -12.21 5.51 -8.32
CA ASN A 91 -13.28 5.40 -9.28
C ASN A 91 -12.76 4.41 -10.32
N SER A 92 -13.40 3.26 -10.34
CA SER A 92 -13.23 2.23 -11.36
C SER A 92 -13.69 2.85 -12.69
N SER A 93 -12.85 3.63 -13.34
CA SER A 93 -12.97 3.90 -14.76
C SER A 93 -12.28 2.74 -15.48
N ASP A 94 -13.09 2.02 -16.25
CA ASP A 94 -12.73 0.91 -17.12
C ASP A 94 -11.73 1.33 -18.21
N ASP A 95 -10.45 1.50 -17.85
CA ASP A 95 -9.37 1.73 -18.84
C ASP A 95 -8.00 1.23 -18.34
N ASP A 96 -7.88 -0.08 -18.10
CA ASP A 96 -6.58 -0.77 -18.12
C ASP A 96 -6.72 -2.07 -18.89
N SER A 97 -6.87 -1.94 -20.20
CA SER A 97 -7.03 -3.03 -21.15
C SER A 97 -5.69 -3.68 -21.57
N SER A 98 -4.66 -3.69 -20.73
CA SER A 98 -3.31 -4.13 -21.15
C SER A 98 -2.77 -5.40 -20.48
N MET A 99 -3.27 -5.81 -19.32
CA MET A 99 -2.78 -7.01 -18.61
C MET A 99 -3.85 -8.10 -18.55
N PRO A 100 -3.50 -9.38 -18.80
CA PRO A 100 -4.43 -10.48 -18.64
C PRO A 100 -4.88 -10.57 -17.18
N SER A 101 -6.19 -10.64 -16.95
CA SER A 101 -6.76 -10.82 -15.61
C SER A 101 -7.37 -12.21 -15.45
N LYS A 102 -7.21 -12.77 -14.26
CA LYS A 102 -7.79 -14.05 -13.84
C LYS A 102 -8.85 -13.79 -12.78
N LYS A 103 -10.08 -14.22 -13.09
CA LYS A 103 -11.21 -14.18 -12.15
C LYS A 103 -11.35 -15.55 -11.49
N PHE A 104 -11.56 -15.57 -10.18
CA PHE A 104 -11.82 -16.79 -9.42
C PHE A 104 -12.60 -16.46 -8.15
N VAL A 105 -13.18 -17.48 -7.52
CA VAL A 105 -13.99 -17.31 -6.31
C VAL A 105 -13.35 -18.11 -5.20
N ILE A 106 -12.99 -17.43 -4.11
CA ILE A 106 -12.56 -18.07 -2.88
C ILE A 106 -13.80 -18.42 -2.06
N THR A 107 -13.87 -19.66 -1.57
CA THR A 107 -14.95 -20.12 -0.69
C THR A 107 -14.38 -20.37 0.69
N PHE A 108 -14.82 -19.60 1.68
CA PHE A 108 -14.48 -19.85 3.08
C PHE A 108 -15.52 -20.78 3.71
N SER A 109 -15.03 -21.77 4.44
CA SER A 109 -15.83 -22.55 5.36
C SER A 109 -16.35 -21.69 6.51
N ALA A 110 -17.33 -22.21 7.25
CA ALA A 110 -17.88 -21.49 8.40
C ALA A 110 -16.84 -21.25 9.50
N ASP A 111 -15.86 -22.15 9.65
CA ASP A 111 -14.83 -22.04 10.69
C ASP A 111 -13.73 -21.06 10.28
N GLU A 112 -13.24 -21.11 9.05
CA GLU A 112 -12.32 -20.08 8.51
C GLU A 112 -12.95 -18.69 8.58
N TRP A 113 -14.24 -18.58 8.26
CA TRP A 113 -14.94 -17.31 8.34
C TRP A 113 -15.00 -16.76 9.77
N LYS A 114 -15.20 -17.61 10.80
CA LYS A 114 -15.19 -17.16 12.20
C LYS A 114 -13.85 -16.55 12.60
N GLU A 115 -12.75 -17.00 12.02
CA GLU A 115 -11.41 -16.48 12.31
C GLU A 115 -11.15 -15.14 11.64
N ILE A 116 -11.70 -14.92 10.44
CA ILE A 116 -11.42 -13.73 9.64
C ILE A 116 -12.54 -12.69 9.66
N GLN A 117 -13.72 -13.01 10.21
CA GLN A 117 -14.88 -12.12 10.18
C GLN A 117 -14.57 -10.73 10.80
N PRO A 118 -15.15 -9.65 10.25
CA PRO A 118 -14.96 -8.32 10.80
C PRO A 118 -15.39 -8.19 12.26
N GLN A 119 -14.56 -7.54 13.07
CA GLN A 119 -14.83 -7.23 14.47
C GLN A 119 -15.14 -5.75 14.66
N GLU A 120 -16.01 -5.42 15.61
CA GLU A 120 -16.28 -4.04 16.00
C GLU A 120 -15.13 -3.52 16.87
N LEU A 121 -14.46 -2.46 16.41
CA LEU A 121 -13.45 -1.74 17.16
C LEU A 121 -14.06 -0.44 17.68
N ARG A 122 -13.87 -0.19 18.97
CA ARG A 122 -14.27 1.05 19.64
C ARG A 122 -13.03 1.86 19.99
N TYR A 123 -12.98 3.09 19.53
CA TYR A 123 -11.94 4.04 19.89
C TYR A 123 -12.57 5.20 20.67
N LYS A 124 -11.94 5.60 21.78
CA LYS A 124 -12.35 6.76 22.56
C LYS A 124 -11.79 8.02 21.91
N MET A 125 -12.67 8.93 21.46
CA MET A 125 -12.22 10.23 20.99
C MET A 125 -12.12 11.17 22.20
N ASN A 126 -10.89 11.55 22.53
CA ASN A 126 -10.64 12.65 23.46
C ASN A 126 -10.58 13.96 22.65
N ASP A 127 -11.71 14.35 22.07
CA ASP A 127 -11.82 15.67 21.42
C ASP A 127 -12.44 16.67 22.40
N PRO A 128 -11.66 17.64 22.93
CA PRO A 128 -12.18 18.64 23.86
C PRO A 128 -13.25 19.56 23.23
N SER A 129 -13.37 19.60 21.91
CA SER A 129 -14.39 20.40 21.20
C SER A 129 -15.75 19.70 21.05
N ARG A 130 -15.83 18.38 21.30
CA ARG A 130 -17.06 17.57 21.16
C ARG A 130 -17.27 16.60 22.32
N PRO A 131 -17.57 17.10 23.53
CA PRO A 131 -17.67 16.27 24.73
C PRO A 131 -18.79 15.21 24.69
N LEU A 132 -19.83 15.37 23.85
CA LEU A 132 -20.92 14.39 23.72
C LEU A 132 -20.59 13.17 22.85
N GLN A 133 -19.50 13.20 22.06
CA GLN A 133 -19.16 12.13 21.10
C GLN A 133 -17.87 11.42 21.53
N SER A 134 -17.88 10.82 22.71
CA SER A 134 -16.70 10.25 23.37
C SER A 134 -16.18 8.95 22.75
N SER A 135 -16.87 8.36 21.77
CA SER A 135 -16.40 7.14 21.12
C SER A 135 -16.88 6.99 19.67
N LYS A 136 -16.01 6.40 18.84
CA LYS A 136 -16.28 6.03 17.45
C LYS A 136 -16.14 4.51 17.30
N CYS A 137 -17.17 3.88 16.73
CA CYS A 137 -17.18 2.45 16.41
C CYS A 137 -16.96 2.25 14.91
N TYR A 138 -16.06 1.35 14.53
CA TYR A 138 -15.88 0.93 13.13
C TYR A 138 -15.59 -0.57 13.06
N TYR A 139 -15.80 -1.16 11.89
CA TYR A 139 -15.53 -2.57 11.68
C TYR A 139 -14.20 -2.72 10.97
N ALA A 140 -13.41 -3.69 11.40
CA ALA A 140 -12.14 -4.03 10.76
C ALA A 140 -11.94 -5.55 10.77
N LEU A 141 -11.21 -6.04 9.78
CA LEU A 141 -10.71 -7.40 9.82
C LEU A 141 -9.65 -7.54 10.95
N PRO A 142 -9.56 -8.71 11.61
CA PRO A 142 -8.61 -8.94 12.71
C PRO A 142 -7.16 -8.87 12.24
N LYS A 143 -6.31 -8.08 12.91
CA LYS A 143 -5.00 -7.62 12.39
C LYS A 143 -3.95 -8.72 12.08
N SER A 144 -4.20 -10.00 12.33
CA SER A 144 -3.24 -11.09 12.11
C SER A 144 -3.76 -12.28 11.32
N ASN A 145 -5.08 -12.47 11.22
CA ASN A 145 -5.63 -13.79 10.82
C ASN A 145 -6.12 -13.83 9.37
N TRP A 146 -6.63 -12.73 8.83
CA TRP A 146 -7.23 -12.78 7.48
C TRP A 146 -6.19 -12.84 6.36
N THR A 147 -5.03 -12.21 6.54
CA THR A 147 -3.99 -12.14 5.50
C THR A 147 -3.46 -13.52 5.10
N PRO A 148 -3.05 -14.40 6.04
CA PRO A 148 -2.59 -15.75 5.69
C PRO A 148 -3.68 -16.57 5.00
N VAL A 149 -4.92 -16.55 5.52
CA VAL A 149 -6.05 -17.30 4.97
C VAL A 149 -6.31 -16.89 3.51
N VAL A 150 -6.37 -15.60 3.22
CA VAL A 150 -6.58 -15.13 1.84
C VAL A 150 -5.39 -15.48 0.93
N ALA A 151 -4.16 -15.43 1.44
CA ALA A 151 -2.96 -15.78 0.67
C ALA A 151 -2.89 -17.27 0.32
N GLU A 152 -3.29 -18.14 1.24
CA GLU A 152 -3.35 -19.58 1.02
C GLU A 152 -4.38 -19.93 -0.05
N HIS A 153 -5.62 -19.43 0.10
CA HIS A 153 -6.67 -19.60 -0.91
C HIS A 153 -6.25 -19.04 -2.28
N PHE A 154 -5.55 -17.90 -2.31
CA PHE A 154 -5.00 -17.36 -3.56
C PHE A 154 -4.04 -18.36 -4.24
N TRP A 155 -3.11 -18.94 -3.48
CA TRP A 155 -2.17 -19.92 -4.01
C TRP A 155 -2.87 -21.17 -4.53
N GLU A 156 -3.89 -21.67 -3.83
CA GLU A 156 -4.64 -22.86 -4.26
C GLU A 156 -5.33 -22.68 -5.60
N HIS A 157 -5.99 -21.53 -5.80
CA HIS A 157 -6.77 -21.23 -7.01
C HIS A 157 -5.91 -20.78 -8.19
N THR A 158 -4.82 -20.08 -7.91
CA THR A 158 -3.97 -19.50 -8.97
C THR A 158 -2.76 -20.35 -9.29
N ARG A 159 -2.19 -21.04 -8.29
CA ARG A 159 -0.88 -21.71 -8.32
C ARG A 159 0.26 -20.79 -8.75
N LEU A 160 0.07 -19.48 -8.62
CA LEU A 160 1.06 -18.45 -8.99
C LEU A 160 1.95 -18.14 -7.80
N LYS A 161 3.27 -18.13 -8.01
CA LYS A 161 4.28 -17.84 -6.96
C LYS A 161 4.36 -16.35 -6.62
N CYS A 162 3.23 -15.65 -6.64
CA CYS A 162 3.16 -14.21 -6.43
C CYS A 162 3.16 -13.89 -4.93
N CYS A 163 4.03 -12.98 -4.52
CA CYS A 163 4.11 -12.49 -3.15
C CYS A 163 3.13 -11.32 -2.96
N LEU A 164 1.88 -11.62 -2.62
CA LEU A 164 0.86 -10.60 -2.39
C LEU A 164 1.13 -9.82 -1.09
N ALA A 165 1.29 -8.50 -1.22
CA ALA A 165 1.23 -7.56 -0.11
C ALA A 165 -0.16 -6.91 -0.08
N PHE A 166 -0.95 -7.22 0.94
CA PHE A 166 -2.27 -6.62 1.10
C PHE A 166 -2.14 -5.20 1.67
N ARG A 167 -2.62 -4.23 0.91
CA ARG A 167 -2.49 -2.80 1.24
C ARG A 167 -3.69 -2.26 1.99
N ARG A 168 -4.87 -2.82 1.72
CA ARG A 168 -6.13 -2.32 2.27
C ARG A 168 -7.13 -3.44 2.45
N ALA A 169 -7.81 -3.42 3.59
CA ALA A 169 -9.04 -4.16 3.84
C ALA A 169 -10.09 -3.19 4.38
N LYS A 170 -11.15 -2.94 3.60
CA LYS A 170 -12.24 -2.05 3.99
C LYS A 170 -13.47 -2.88 4.29
N VAL A 171 -14.09 -2.63 5.44
CA VAL A 171 -15.38 -3.20 5.83
C VAL A 171 -16.42 -2.11 5.83
N THR A 172 -17.54 -2.35 5.16
CA THR A 172 -18.66 -1.41 5.06
C THR A 172 -19.95 -2.13 5.46
N LYS A 173 -20.66 -1.64 6.49
CA LYS A 173 -21.95 -2.25 6.92
C LYS A 173 -23.05 -2.11 5.87
N SER A 174 -23.07 -0.96 5.20
CA SER A 174 -24.13 -0.55 4.28
C SER A 174 -23.46 -0.01 3.03
N GLY A 175 -23.45 -0.81 1.97
CA GLY A 175 -22.83 -0.49 0.69
C GLY A 175 -22.89 -1.68 -0.26
N ASN A 176 -22.42 -1.49 -1.50
CA ASN A 176 -22.46 -2.52 -2.54
C ASN A 176 -21.57 -3.74 -2.22
N HIS A 177 -20.55 -3.53 -1.38
CA HIS A 177 -19.65 -4.59 -0.92
C HIS A 177 -19.48 -4.48 0.58
N TYR A 178 -19.75 -5.59 1.27
CA TYR A 178 -19.51 -5.76 2.69
C TYR A 178 -18.01 -5.69 3.02
N ILE A 179 -17.17 -6.39 2.25
CA ILE A 179 -15.71 -6.38 2.41
C ILE A 179 -15.03 -6.18 1.07
N VAL A 180 -14.03 -5.31 1.04
CA VAL A 180 -13.14 -5.10 -0.10
C VAL A 180 -11.69 -5.21 0.36
N ILE A 181 -10.97 -6.17 -0.21
CA ILE A 181 -9.55 -6.40 0.03
C ILE A 181 -8.79 -6.02 -1.25
N VAL A 182 -7.72 -5.25 -1.09
CA VAL A 182 -6.83 -4.86 -2.18
C VAL A 182 -5.41 -5.22 -1.82
N GLY A 183 -4.75 -5.93 -2.73
CA GLY A 183 -3.35 -6.31 -2.63
C GLY A 183 -2.59 -6.02 -3.90
N ARG A 184 -1.26 -6.06 -3.81
CA ARG A 184 -0.37 -5.97 -4.95
C ARG A 184 0.77 -6.94 -4.79
N CYS A 185 1.14 -7.64 -5.86
CA CYS A 185 2.33 -8.49 -5.82
C CYS A 185 3.58 -7.62 -5.71
N SER A 186 4.47 -7.92 -4.77
CA SER A 186 5.72 -7.16 -4.62
C SER A 186 6.71 -7.41 -5.77
N ILE A 187 6.57 -8.52 -6.49
CA ILE A 187 7.49 -8.93 -7.57
C ILE A 187 6.96 -8.45 -8.93
N CYS A 188 5.80 -8.96 -9.36
CA CYS A 188 5.25 -8.67 -10.69
C CYS A 188 4.33 -7.45 -10.73
N GLN A 189 4.08 -6.82 -9.57
CA GLN A 189 3.26 -5.60 -9.44
C GLN A 189 1.79 -5.75 -9.85
N SER A 190 1.31 -6.95 -10.20
CA SER A 190 -0.09 -7.24 -10.51
C SER A 190 -1.02 -6.94 -9.33
N HIS A 191 -2.25 -6.56 -9.65
CA HIS A 191 -3.24 -6.08 -8.70
C HIS A 191 -4.20 -7.19 -8.29
N PHE A 192 -4.32 -7.41 -6.99
CA PHE A 192 -5.33 -8.31 -6.43
C PHE A 192 -6.49 -7.49 -5.86
N LYS A 193 -7.73 -7.89 -6.20
CA LYS A 193 -8.95 -7.34 -5.62
C LYS A 193 -9.90 -8.48 -5.24
N GLY A 194 -10.20 -8.58 -3.95
CA GLY A 194 -11.21 -9.49 -3.40
C GLY A 194 -12.42 -8.71 -2.90
N THR A 195 -13.63 -9.18 -3.21
CA THR A 195 -14.88 -8.54 -2.80
C THR A 195 -15.89 -9.55 -2.26
N ILE A 196 -16.51 -9.22 -1.13
CA ILE A 196 -17.65 -9.93 -0.56
C ILE A 196 -18.82 -8.95 -0.62
N SER A 197 -19.85 -9.28 -1.38
CA SER A 197 -20.98 -8.37 -1.64
C SER A 197 -21.84 -8.16 -0.40
N GLU A 198 -22.26 -9.27 0.23
CA GLU A 198 -23.22 -9.26 1.32
C GLU A 198 -22.64 -9.82 2.60
N ARG A 199 -23.18 -9.36 3.74
CA ARG A 199 -22.81 -9.92 5.03
C ARG A 199 -23.33 -11.36 5.12
N PRO A 200 -22.46 -12.35 5.37
CA PRO A 200 -22.89 -13.73 5.48
C PRO A 200 -23.82 -13.95 6.68
N GLY A 201 -24.80 -14.84 6.52
CA GLY A 201 -25.61 -15.35 7.62
C GLY A 201 -24.78 -16.21 8.59
N VAL A 202 -25.32 -16.45 9.78
CA VAL A 202 -24.65 -17.29 10.79
C VAL A 202 -24.45 -18.70 10.23
N ASN A 203 -23.22 -19.22 10.34
CA ASN A 203 -22.81 -20.54 9.82
C ASN A 203 -22.98 -20.74 8.29
N SER A 204 -23.12 -19.66 7.53
CA SER A 204 -23.17 -19.75 6.06
C SER A 204 -21.75 -19.80 5.46
N ARG A 205 -21.63 -20.45 4.30
CA ARG A 205 -20.41 -20.38 3.49
C ARG A 205 -20.26 -18.99 2.90
N VAL A 206 -19.03 -18.51 2.81
CA VAL A 206 -18.75 -17.14 2.35
C VAL A 206 -18.00 -17.19 1.05
N LEU A 207 -18.52 -16.45 0.06
CA LEU A 207 -17.93 -16.36 -1.27
C LEU A 207 -17.26 -15.01 -1.43
N MET A 208 -15.98 -15.02 -1.77
CA MET A 208 -15.21 -13.84 -2.12
C MET A 208 -14.83 -13.87 -3.59
N ASN A 209 -15.40 -12.93 -4.36
CA ASN A 209 -15.11 -12.76 -5.77
C ASN A 209 -13.76 -12.06 -5.91
N CYS A 210 -12.82 -12.72 -6.60
CA CYS A 210 -11.44 -12.29 -6.74
C CYS A 210 -11.09 -12.01 -8.20
N ILE A 211 -10.30 -10.96 -8.40
CA ILE A 211 -9.68 -10.60 -9.67
C ILE A 211 -8.18 -10.39 -9.39
N TYR A 212 -7.34 -11.02 -10.20
CA TYR A 212 -5.87 -10.86 -10.16
C TYR A 212 -5.31 -10.59 -11.56
#